data_AF-A0A0A0D022-F1
#
_entry.id   AF-A0A0A0D022-F1
#
_cell.length_a   1.000
_cell.length_b   1.000
_cell.length_c   1.000
_cell.angle_alpha   90.00
_cell.angle_beta   90.00
_cell.angle_gamma   90.00
#
_symmetry.space_group_name_H-M   'P 1'
#
loop_
_entity.id
_entity.type
_entity.pdbx_description
1 polymer ?
#
loop_
_entity_poly.entity_id
_entity_poly.type
_entity_poly.pdbx_seq_one_letter_code
_entity_poly.pdbx_strand_id
1 'polypeptide(L)'
;YPPPPVGSRAEVRQRRRARLDELMRQSLAMVDERERVPAVEAGLAARLQEPDVEAMIEAEPPGRVADRLCRSLGIIFHGDTGGGKEPDEPDTG
;
A
#
# COMPACT_ATOMS: atom_id res chain seq x y z
N TYR A 1 -12.84 -13.92 4.55
CA TYR A 1 -11.46 -14.05 5.05
C TYR A 1 -10.75 -15.02 4.11
N PRO A 2 -9.68 -14.64 3.39
CA PRO A 2 -8.94 -15.60 2.58
C PRO A 2 -8.36 -16.70 3.50
N PRO A 3 -8.26 -17.95 3.03
CA PRO A 3 -7.72 -19.04 3.82
C PRO A 3 -6.28 -18.72 4.28
N PRO A 4 -5.86 -19.20 5.46
CA PRO A 4 -4.49 -19.01 5.91
C PRO A 4 -3.54 -19.63 4.88
N PRO A 5 -2.48 -18.91 4.50
CA PRO A 5 -1.59 -19.35 3.44
C PRO A 5 -0.86 -20.63 3.89
N VAL A 6 -0.94 -21.67 3.06
CA VAL A 6 -0.32 -22.97 3.30
C VAL A 6 1.15 -22.92 2.90
N GLY A 7 2.05 -23.27 3.81
CA GLY A 7 3.51 -23.29 3.59
C GLY A 7 4.30 -22.87 4.82
N SER A 8 5.63 -22.91 4.71
CA SER A 8 6.54 -22.42 5.76
C SER A 8 6.35 -20.91 5.97
N ARG A 9 6.61 -20.38 7.18
CA ARG A 9 6.50 -18.93 7.47
C ARG A 9 7.30 -18.09 6.46
N ALA A 10 8.45 -18.59 5.99
CA ALA A 10 9.25 -17.98 4.93
C ALA A 10 8.53 -17.93 3.56
N GLU A 11 7.86 -19.02 3.17
CA GLU A 11 7.10 -19.08 1.91
C GLU A 11 5.87 -18.17 1.95
N VAL A 12 5.17 -18.15 3.08
CA VAL A 12 4.05 -17.24 3.31
C VAL A 12 4.50 -15.78 3.18
N ARG A 13 5.63 -15.42 3.81
CA ARG A 13 6.23 -14.08 3.67
C ARG A 13 6.57 -13.76 2.23
N GLN A 14 7.22 -14.68 1.52
CA GLN A 14 7.59 -14.47 0.12
C GLN A 14 6.37 -14.25 -0.77
N ARG A 15 5.30 -15.03 -0.59
CA ARG A 15 4.03 -14.85 -1.32
C ARG A 15 3.36 -13.51 -1.01
N ARG A 16 3.30 -13.12 0.26
CA ARG A 16 2.72 -11.84 0.66
C ARG A 16 3.52 -10.67 0.08
N ARG A 17 4.85 -10.78 0.06
CA ARG A 17 5.75 -9.79 -0.55
C ARG A 17 5.58 -9.71 -2.06
N ALA A 18 5.47 -10.84 -2.76
CA ALA A 18 5.17 -10.87 -4.18
C ALA A 18 3.80 -10.24 -4.49
N ARG A 19 2.79 -10.49 -3.66
CA ARG A 19 1.47 -9.86 -3.81
C ARG A 19 1.50 -8.36 -3.55
N LEU A 20 2.31 -7.91 -2.59
CA LEU A 20 2.53 -6.49 -2.33
C LEU A 20 3.21 -5.82 -3.55
N ASP A 21 4.26 -6.42 -4.10
CA ASP A 21 4.95 -5.92 -5.30
C ASP A 21 3.98 -5.77 -6.49
N GLU A 22 3.13 -6.78 -6.72
CA GLU A 22 2.10 -6.74 -7.77
C GLU A 22 1.11 -5.58 -7.57
N LEU A 23 0.60 -5.40 -6.35
CA LEU A 23 -0.31 -4.30 -6.02
C LEU A 23 0.37 -2.94 -6.24
N MET A 24 1.65 -2.82 -5.90
CA MET A 24 2.40 -1.57 -6.09
C MET A 24 2.68 -1.26 -7.55
N ARG A 25 2.96 -2.27 -8.37
CA ARG A 25 3.04 -2.09 -9.84
C ARG A 25 1.71 -1.64 -10.43
N GLN A 26 0.59 -2.18 -9.94
CA GLN A 26 -0.74 -1.73 -10.36
C GLN A 26 -0.98 -0.26 -9.97
N SER A 27 -0.57 0.15 -8.76
CA SER A 27 -0.65 1.55 -8.34
C SER A 27 0.20 2.47 -9.21
N LEU A 28 1.44 2.09 -9.51
CA LEU A 28 2.34 2.84 -10.37
C LEU A 28 1.76 3.02 -11.77
N ALA A 29 1.10 1.99 -12.31
CA ALA A 29 0.43 2.07 -13.61
C ALA A 29 -0.74 3.07 -13.66
N MET A 30 -1.30 3.43 -12.49
CA MET A 30 -2.35 4.44 -12.36
C MET A 30 -1.81 5.86 -12.09
N VAL A 31 -0.50 6.04 -11.96
CA VAL A 31 0.09 7.38 -11.79
C VAL A 31 0.16 8.07 -13.15
N ASP A 32 -0.68 9.09 -13.35
CA ASP A 32 -0.72 9.90 -14.57
C ASP A 32 0.61 10.65 -14.82
N GLU A 33 1.28 11.09 -13.75
CA GLU A 33 2.55 11.82 -13.79
C GLU A 33 3.73 10.86 -14.01
N ARG A 34 3.97 10.48 -15.27
CA ARG A 34 5.06 9.56 -15.67
C ARG A 34 6.44 9.99 -15.18
N GLU A 35 6.66 11.29 -15.01
CA GLU A 35 7.91 11.87 -14.50
C GLU A 35 8.16 11.53 -13.03
N ARG A 36 7.10 11.26 -12.27
CA ARG A 36 7.15 10.91 -10.84
C ARG A 36 7.26 9.41 -10.60
N VAL A 37 6.85 8.58 -11.56
CA VAL A 37 6.96 7.10 -11.50
C VAL A 37 8.34 6.62 -11.01
N PRO A 38 9.48 7.08 -11.54
CA PRO A 38 10.79 6.62 -11.06
C PRO A 38 11.09 7.03 -9.61
N ALA A 39 10.69 8.24 -9.20
CA ALA A 39 10.88 8.71 -7.83
C ALA A 39 10.01 7.92 -6.83
N VAL A 40 8.78 7.60 -7.24
CA VAL A 40 7.85 6.78 -6.46
C VAL A 40 8.34 5.34 -6.37
N GLU A 41 8.82 4.75 -7.47
CA GLU A 41 9.40 3.40 -7.49
C GLU A 41 10.62 3.30 -6.56
N ALA A 42 11.50 4.30 -6.59
CA ALA A 42 12.65 4.37 -5.68
C ALA A 42 12.23 4.49 -4.20
N GLY A 43 11.23 5.32 -3.90
CA GLY A 43 10.67 5.45 -2.55
C GLY A 43 10.03 4.14 -2.06
N LEU A 44 9.36 3.41 -2.96
CA LEU A 44 8.77 2.11 -2.69
C LEU A 44 9.83 1.04 -2.40
N ALA A 45 10.88 0.98 -3.21
CA ALA A 45 11.98 0.06 -3.01
C ALA A 45 12.69 0.31 -1.67
N ALA A 46 12.87 1.57 -1.28
CA ALA A 46 13.43 1.94 0.01
C ALA A 46 12.52 1.50 1.17
N ARG A 47 11.22 1.78 1.09
CA ARG A 47 10.23 1.37 2.11
C ARG A 47 10.15 -0.14 2.27
N LEU A 48 10.19 -0.89 1.17
CA LEU A 48 10.19 -2.36 1.20
C LEU A 48 11.42 -2.97 1.90
N GLN A 49 12.52 -2.23 2.00
CA GLN A 49 13.71 -2.65 2.75
C GLN A 49 13.58 -2.34 4.26
N GLU A 50 12.60 -1.55 4.67
CA GLU A 50 12.45 -1.19 6.08
C GLU A 50 11.91 -2.36 6.91
N PRO A 51 12.47 -2.59 8.12
CA PRO A 51 12.06 -3.68 8.98
C PRO A 51 10.60 -3.55 9.47
N ASP A 52 10.09 -2.32 9.54
CA ASP A 52 8.69 -2.04 9.88
C ASP A 52 7.73 -2.62 8.83
N VAL A 53 8.08 -2.52 7.54
CA VAL A 53 7.28 -3.07 6.45
C VAL A 53 7.29 -4.59 6.50
N GLU A 54 8.40 -5.22 6.89
CA GLU A 54 8.45 -6.67 7.07
C GLU A 54 7.52 -7.15 8.20
N ALA A 55 7.50 -6.43 9.33
CA ALA A 55 6.56 -6.71 10.43
C ALA A 55 5.10 -6.48 10.00
N MET A 56 4.83 -5.43 9.22
CA MET A 56 3.51 -5.14 8.67
C MET A 56 3.03 -6.23 7.70
N ILE A 57 3.89 -6.75 6.83
CA ILE A 57 3.54 -7.83 5.88
C ILE A 57 3.16 -9.12 6.64
N GLU A 58 3.76 -9.39 7.79
CA GLU A 58 3.39 -10.53 8.63
C GLU A 58 2.09 -10.30 9.39
N ALA A 59 1.87 -9.09 9.91
CA ALA A 59 0.71 -8.75 10.74
C ALA A 59 -0.58 -8.47 9.93
N GLU A 60 -0.46 -7.88 8.75
CA GLU A 60 -1.59 -7.33 7.98
C GLU A 60 -1.73 -7.96 6.59
N PRO A 61 -2.95 -7.93 6.01
CA PRO A 61 -3.13 -8.35 4.62
C PRO A 61 -2.38 -7.41 3.66
N PRO A 62 -1.78 -7.93 2.58
CA PRO A 62 -0.96 -7.15 1.64
C PRO A 62 -1.65 -5.90 1.08
N GLY A 63 -2.98 -5.93 0.91
CA GLY A 63 -3.76 -4.78 0.44
C GLY A 63 -3.74 -3.57 1.39
N ARG A 64 -3.77 -3.79 2.71
CA ARG A 64 -3.66 -2.68 3.69
C ARG A 64 -2.25 -2.10 3.73
N VAL A 65 -1.25 -2.96 3.67
CA VAL A 65 0.16 -2.54 3.62
C VAL A 65 0.41 -1.70 2.36
N ALA A 66 -0.09 -2.15 1.21
CA ALA A 66 -0.05 -1.42 -0.06
C ALA A 66 -0.68 -0.03 0.04
N ASP A 67 -1.90 0.08 0.58
CA ASP A 67 -2.61 1.35 0.76
C ASP A 67 -1.84 2.34 1.66
N ARG A 68 -1.29 1.86 2.79
CA ARG A 68 -0.51 2.69 3.71
C ARG A 68 0.80 3.20 3.08
N LEU A 69 1.47 2.35 2.30
CA LEU A 69 2.68 2.72 1.57
C LEU A 69 2.38 3.73 0.47
N CYS A 70 1.32 3.51 -0.32
CA CYS A 70 0.85 4.46 -1.32
C CYS A 70 0.55 5.84 -0.72
N ARG A 71 -0.22 5.91 0.37
CA ARG A 71 -0.49 7.19 1.07
C ARG A 71 0.79 7.87 1.54
N SER A 72 1.76 7.11 2.05
CA SER A 72 3.05 7.67 2.50
C SER A 72 3.86 8.27 1.34
N LEU A 73 3.65 7.79 0.12
CA LEU A 73 4.26 8.30 -1.12
C LEU A 73 3.39 9.34 -1.84
N GLY A 74 2.25 9.73 -1.25
CA GLY A 74 1.30 10.67 -1.85
C GLY A 74 0.51 10.10 -3.03
N ILE A 75 0.50 8.78 -3.22
CA ILE A 75 -0.32 8.10 -4.22
C ILE A 75 -1.68 7.81 -3.59
N ILE A 76 -2.73 8.48 -4.07
CA ILE A 76 -4.09 8.20 -3.62
C ILE A 76 -4.68 7.15 -4.56
N PHE A 77 -5.03 5.98 -4.03
CA PHE A 77 -5.84 5.01 -4.77
C PHE A 77 -7.23 5.61 -4.99
N HIS A 78 -7.61 5.86 -6.25
CA HIS A 78 -8.98 6.22 -6.65
C HIS A 78 -10.00 5.06 -6.47
N GLY A 79 -9.76 4.15 -5.52
CA GLY A 79 -10.71 3.13 -5.06
C GLY A 79 -11.34 3.44 -3.71
N ASP A 80 -10.84 4.43 -2.97
CA ASP A 80 -11.39 4.91 -1.70
C ASP A 80 -12.27 6.15 -1.92
N THR A 81 -13.11 6.14 -2.96
CA THR A 81 -14.28 7.04 -3.01
C THR A 81 -15.39 6.40 -2.17
N GLY A 82 -15.12 6.24 -0.88
CA GLY A 82 -16.00 5.65 0.11
C GLY A 82 -16.46 6.69 1.12
N GLY A 83 -17.31 7.62 0.69
CA GLY A 83 -18.14 8.43 1.59
C GLY A 83 -17.49 9.73 2.07
N GLY A 84 -18.13 10.85 1.77
CA GLY A 84 -17.66 12.17 2.13
C GLY A 84 -17.48 12.36 3.64
N LYS A 85 -16.51 13.18 3.98
CA LYS A 85 -16.77 14.23 4.96
C LYS A 85 -16.09 15.49 4.43
N GLU A 86 -16.93 16.40 3.93
CA GLU A 86 -16.61 17.82 3.85
C GLU A 86 -15.93 18.26 5.16
N PRO A 87 -14.99 19.22 5.13
CA PRO A 87 -14.44 19.77 6.36
C PRO A 87 -15.61 20.30 7.20
N ASP A 88 -15.79 19.71 8.38
CA ASP A 88 -16.75 20.15 9.40
C ASP A 88 -16.38 21.61 9.73
N GLU A 89 -17.08 22.56 9.11
CA GLU A 89 -17.03 23.95 9.53
C GLU A 89 -17.46 24.00 11.00
N PRO A 90 -16.72 24.68 11.89
CA PRO A 90 -17.08 24.72 13.29
C PRO A 90 -18.38 25.51 13.45
N ASP A 91 -19.45 24.81 13.80
CA ASP A 91 -20.71 25.42 14.21
C ASP A 91 -20.45 26.30 15.44
N THR A 92 -20.41 27.61 15.21
CA THR A 92 -20.26 28.64 16.23
C THR A 92 -21.58 29.38 16.30
N GLY A 93 -22.48 28.94 17.18
CA GLY A 93 -23.81 29.53 17.37
C GLY A 93 -24.43 29.15 18.70
#